data_AF-A0A5C5WBQ3-F1
#
_entry.id   AF-A0A5C5WBQ3-F1
#
_cell.length_a   1.000
_cell.length_b   1.000
_cell.length_c   1.000
_cell.angle_alpha   90.00
_cell.angle_beta   90.00
_cell.angle_gamma   90.00
#
_symmetry.space_group_name_H-M   'P 1'
#
loop_
_entity.id
_entity.type
_entity.pdbx_description
1 polymer ?
#
loop_
_entity_poly.entity_id
_entity_poly.type
_entity_poly.pdbx_seq_one_letter_code
_entity_poly.pdbx_strand_id
1 'polypeptide(L)'
;MSILYLVDDKHVPLYRVMWVAATPHFCGEPDCQREGYYEVRLEQEESVWANQRERDGMLTALDNWQGGMGAPDDDPDGDQASW
;
A
#
# COMPACT_ATOMS: atom_id res chain seq x y z
N MET A 1 -5.18 -13.97 2.49
CA MET A 1 -4.47 -12.76 2.97
C MET A 1 -5.19 -12.19 4.18
N SER A 2 -4.45 -11.55 5.10
CA SER A 2 -5.05 -10.70 6.15
C SER A 2 -5.46 -9.34 5.56
N ILE A 3 -6.54 -8.75 6.07
CA ILE A 3 -6.94 -7.36 5.74
C ILE A 3 -6.20 -6.31 6.56
N LEU A 4 -5.33 -6.74 7.47
CA LEU A 4 -4.50 -5.90 8.33
C LEU A 4 -3.03 -6.01 7.91
N TYR A 5 -2.32 -4.90 7.89
CA TYR A 5 -0.88 -4.82 7.67
C TYR A 5 -0.19 -4.11 8.84
N LEU A 6 0.96 -4.61 9.28
CA LEU A 6 1.69 -4.05 10.42
C LEU A 6 2.65 -2.95 9.94
N VAL A 7 2.48 -1.74 10.47
CA VAL A 7 3.44 -0.63 10.33
C VAL A 7 3.89 -0.25 11.73
N ASP A 8 5.19 -0.33 12.03
CA ASP A 8 5.72 -0.16 13.39
C ASP A 8 5.02 -1.14 14.37
N ASP A 9 4.26 -0.63 15.35
CA ASP A 9 3.46 -1.41 16.31
C ASP A 9 1.94 -1.39 16.01
N LYS A 10 1.53 -0.88 14.85
CA LYS A 10 0.11 -0.62 14.49
C LYS A 10 -0.38 -1.58 13.42
N HIS A 11 -1.46 -2.30 13.71
CA HIS A 11 -2.19 -3.07 12.71
C HIS A 11 -3.14 -2.16 11.93
N VAL A 12 -2.77 -1.82 10.71
CA VAL A 12 -3.50 -0.91 9.83
C VAL A 12 -4.44 -1.71 8.92
N PRO A 13 -5.76 -1.45 8.94
CA PRO A 13 -6.66 -2.04 7.96
C PRO A 13 -6.42 -1.48 6.56
N LEU A 14 -6.26 -2.36 5.57
CA LEU A 14 -5.94 -1.97 4.19
C LEU A 14 -7.00 -1.04 3.59
N TYR A 15 -8.28 -1.24 3.92
CA TYR A 15 -9.38 -0.41 3.42
C TYR A 15 -9.35 1.05 3.91
N ARG A 16 -8.58 1.36 4.97
CA ARG A 16 -8.42 2.74 5.47
C ARG A 16 -7.27 3.48 4.79
N VAL A 17 -6.43 2.81 4.00
CA VAL A 17 -5.26 3.43 3.37
C VAL A 17 -5.71 4.21 2.14
N MET A 18 -5.43 5.52 2.14
CA MET A 18 -5.75 6.43 1.05
C MET A 18 -4.63 6.49 0.02
N TRP A 19 -3.37 6.59 0.48
CA TRP A 19 -2.17 6.57 -0.35
C TRP A 19 -0.93 6.26 0.48
N VAL A 20 0.13 5.84 -0.21
CA VAL A 20 1.46 5.57 0.37
C VAL A 20 2.47 6.48 -0.33
N ALA A 21 3.25 7.24 0.42
CA ALA A 21 4.26 8.13 -0.13
C ALA A 21 5.34 7.36 -0.89
N ALA A 22 5.68 7.81 -2.09
CA ALA A 22 6.76 7.23 -2.89
C ALA A 22 8.16 7.67 -2.43
N THR A 23 8.25 8.82 -1.75
CA THR A 23 9.50 9.40 -1.24
C THR A 23 9.46 9.50 0.28
N PRO A 24 10.61 9.34 0.96
CA PRO A 24 10.68 9.55 2.39
C PRO A 24 10.46 11.03 2.74
N HIS A 25 9.98 11.29 3.95
CA HIS A 25 9.84 12.64 4.47
C HIS A 25 11.19 13.28 4.72
N PHE A 26 11.30 14.53 4.30
CA PHE A 26 12.47 15.37 4.50
C PHE A 26 12.02 16.82 4.71
N CYS A 27 12.26 17.35 5.91
CA CYS A 27 11.84 18.71 6.28
C CYS A 27 12.98 19.54 6.87
N GLY A 28 14.09 18.91 7.26
CA GLY A 28 15.26 19.60 7.81
C GLY A 28 15.05 20.16 9.22
N GLU A 29 13.93 19.85 9.87
CA GLU A 29 13.68 20.24 11.26
C GLU A 29 14.50 19.35 12.21
N PRO A 30 15.38 19.91 13.07
CA PRO A 30 16.31 19.11 13.88
C PRO A 30 15.67 18.07 14.79
N ASP A 31 14.43 18.33 15.23
CA ASP A 31 13.71 17.49 16.17
C ASP A 31 12.72 16.52 15.47
N CYS A 32 12.74 16.47 14.12
CA CYS A 32 11.84 15.60 13.36
C CYS A 32 12.18 14.12 13.57
N GLN A 33 11.27 13.38 14.19
CA GLN A 33 11.40 11.93 14.42
C GLN A 33 10.95 11.09 13.20
N ARG A 34 10.49 11.73 12.12
CA ARG A 34 9.90 11.06 10.94
C ARG A 34 10.75 11.22 9.68
N GLU A 35 11.87 11.94 9.77
CA GLU A 35 12.78 12.10 8.65
C GLU A 35 13.32 10.75 8.18
N GLY A 36 13.29 10.50 6.87
CA GLY A 36 13.65 9.21 6.27
C GLY A 36 12.54 8.15 6.28
N TYR A 37 11.42 8.36 6.98
CA TYR A 37 10.25 7.47 6.94
C TYR A 37 9.29 7.86 5.82
N TYR A 38 8.50 6.89 5.37
CA TYR A 38 7.49 7.04 4.35
C TYR A 38 6.13 7.22 5.00
N GLU A 39 5.39 8.22 4.56
CA GLU A 39 4.04 8.45 5.06
C GLU A 39 3.05 7.46 4.43
N VAL A 40 2.26 6.79 5.26
CA VAL A 40 1.06 6.06 4.85
C VAL A 40 -0.13 6.86 5.35
N ARG A 41 -0.87 7.45 4.40
CA ARG A 41 -2.05 8.26 4.72
C ARG A 41 -3.26 7.37 4.90
N LEU A 42 -3.94 7.57 6.02
CA LEU A 42 -5.21 6.92 6.31
C LEU A 42 -6.38 7.89 6.09
N GLU A 43 -7.59 7.36 6.10
CA GLU A 43 -8.81 8.17 6.21
C GLU A 43 -8.77 9.10 7.42
N GLN A 44 -9.57 10.17 7.39
CA GLN A 44 -9.74 11.13 8.49
C GLN A 44 -8.45 11.89 8.86
N GLU A 45 -7.61 12.16 7.85
CA GLU A 45 -6.38 12.94 7.98
C GLU A 45 -5.31 12.31 8.89
N GLU A 46 -5.50 11.06 9.31
CA GLU A 46 -4.52 10.30 10.11
C GLU A 46 -3.38 9.77 9.23
N SER A 47 -2.19 9.62 9.82
CA SER A 47 -1.03 9.03 9.14
C SER A 47 -0.26 8.09 10.05
N VAL A 48 0.31 7.04 9.47
CA VAL A 48 1.39 6.26 10.09
C VAL A 48 2.68 6.41 9.27
N TRP A 49 3.80 6.14 9.91
CA TRP A 49 5.13 6.37 9.35
C TRP A 49 5.85 5.03 9.20
N ALA A 50 6.03 4.61 7.96
CA ALA A 50 6.60 3.32 7.60
C ALA A 50 8.08 3.43 7.27
N ASN A 51 8.89 2.46 7.68
CA ASN A 51 10.22 2.32 7.08
C ASN A 51 10.13 1.80 5.64
N GLN A 52 11.26 1.76 4.93
CA GLN A 52 11.30 1.38 3.52
C GLN A 52 10.66 0.01 3.24
N ARG A 53 10.93 -0.98 4.10
CA ARG A 53 10.41 -2.36 4.00
C ARG A 53 8.91 -2.40 4.24
N GLU A 54 8.44 -1.70 5.27
CA GLU A 54 7.01 -1.62 5.59
C GLU A 54 6.23 -0.97 4.45
N ARG A 55 6.77 0.10 3.85
CA ARG A 55 6.19 0.80 2.71
C ARG A 55 6.04 -0.12 1.49
N ASP A 56 7.07 -0.91 1.16
CA ASP A 56 6.99 -1.87 0.04
C ASP A 56 5.97 -2.98 0.29
N GLY A 57 5.96 -3.52 1.51
CA GLY A 57 5.01 -4.59 1.84
C GLY A 57 3.58 -4.08 1.96
N MET A 58 3.35 -2.82 2.35
CA MET A 58 2.02 -2.19 2.31
C MET A 58 1.51 -2.08 0.87
N LEU A 59 2.35 -1.61 -0.06
CA LEU A 59 2.00 -1.55 -1.49
C LEU A 59 1.65 -2.96 -2.02
N THR A 60 2.50 -3.95 -1.72
CA THR A 60 2.25 -5.35 -2.11
C THR A 60 0.95 -5.88 -1.50
N ALA A 61 0.64 -5.54 -0.25
CA ALA A 61 -0.60 -5.96 0.41
C ALA A 61 -1.83 -5.32 -0.23
N LEU A 62 -1.76 -4.04 -0.61
CA LEU A 62 -2.83 -3.32 -1.30
C LEU A 62 -3.07 -3.91 -2.71
N ASP A 63 -2.02 -4.16 -3.48
CA ASP A 63 -2.12 -4.77 -4.82
C ASP A 63 -2.79 -6.14 -4.77
N ASN A 64 -2.41 -6.96 -3.78
CA ASN A 64 -3.01 -8.27 -3.56
C ASN A 64 -4.44 -8.19 -3.02
N TRP A 65 -4.77 -7.18 -2.21
CA TRP A 65 -6.11 -7.00 -1.64
C TRP A 65 -7.14 -6.59 -2.69
N GLN A 66 -6.73 -5.83 -3.71
CA GLN A 66 -7.59 -5.45 -4.85
C GLN A 66 -7.96 -6.61 -5.79
N GLY A 67 -7.65 -7.86 -5.45
CA GLY A 67 -7.99 -9.03 -6.27
C GLY A 67 -7.02 -9.26 -7.44
N GLY A 68 -5.80 -8.71 -7.40
CA GLY A 68 -4.77 -9.00 -8.38
C GLY A 68 -4.98 -8.31 -9.73
N MET A 69 -5.19 -7.00 -9.74
CA MET A 69 -5.11 -6.20 -10.97
C MET A 69 -3.65 -6.18 -11.47
N GLY A 70 -3.27 -7.25 -12.17
CA GLY A 70 -1.91 -7.47 -12.65
C GLY A 70 -1.58 -8.86 -13.18
N ALA A 71 -2.53 -9.79 -13.28
CA ALA A 71 -2.40 -10.85 -14.28
C ALA A 71 -2.90 -10.26 -15.61
N PRO A 72 -2.09 -10.18 -16.69
CA PRO A 72 -2.69 -10.04 -18.01
C PRO A 72 -3.66 -11.22 -18.18
N ASP A 73 -4.85 -10.95 -18.68
CA ASP A 73 -5.82 -11.99 -19.02
C ASP A 73 -5.14 -13.00 -19.96
N ASP A 74 -4.73 -14.15 -19.43
CA ASP A 74 -4.53 -15.36 -20.22
C ASP A 74 -5.95 -15.82 -20.56
N ASP A 75 -6.54 -15.19 -21.56
CA ASP A 75 -7.82 -15.53 -22.17
C ASP A 75 -7.56 -16.68 -23.16
N PRO A 76 -7.81 -17.96 -22.81
CA PRO A 76 -7.51 -19.08 -23.69
C PRO A 76 -8.69 -19.41 -24.62
N ASP A 77 -9.81 -18.68 -24.53
CA ASP A 77 -11.08 -19.03 -25.19
C ASP A 77 -11.57 -17.96 -26.17
N GLY A 78 -10.63 -17.35 -26.89
CA GLY A 78 -10.93 -16.68 -28.15
C GLY A 78 -11.17 -17.66 -29.29
N ASP A 79 -12.27 -18.44 -29.26
CA ASP A 79 -12.93 -19.02 -30.44
C ASP A 79 -14.11 -19.96 -30.08
N GLN A 80 -15.34 -19.43 -29.99
CA GLN A 80 -16.53 -20.08 -30.57
C GLN A 80 -17.76 -19.16 -30.60
N ALA A 81 -17.87 -18.34 -31.64
CA ALA A 81 -19.17 -17.88 -32.09
C ALA A 81 -19.78 -18.96 -33.00
N SER A 82 -20.56 -19.86 -32.42
CA SER A 82 -21.60 -20.58 -33.15
C SER A 82 -22.95 -20.10 -32.62
N TRP A 83 -23.75 -19.54 -33.53
CA TRP A 83 -25.23 -19.42 -33.62
C TRP A 83 -25.61 -18.06 -34.19
#